data_AF-A0A7W2RV77-F1
#
_entry.id   AF-A0A7W2RV77-F1
#
_cell.length_a   1.000
_cell.length_b   1.000
_cell.length_c   1.000
_cell.angle_alpha   90.00
_cell.angle_beta   90.00
_cell.angle_gamma   90.00
#
_symmetry.space_group_name_H-M   'P 1'
#
loop_
_entity.id
_entity.type
_entity.pdbx_description
1 polymer ?
#
loop_
_entity_poly.entity_id
_entity_poly.type
_entity_poly.pdbx_seq_one_letter_code
_entity_poly.pdbx_strand_id
1 'polypeptide(L)'
;MNKKIYWAVIIMISTLANSATATPLTKHLVLTQEKKSLVQSLEQVAMITGSTYINNDISTYTEENPKLEAKSQKATPLARVLAQSANPLSADSFNEDKTLSLEISELRDNSGLVYLGGKVSLADLSGYLEQLKTALGEEQYAIYRQYQAARDQQTFHITLVNPYEYQTINKAQLKLPEQFRVILHGLGHVENDEKNSYFVVASSADGQFIRQNLLLKNKDFHVTLGFFPDDIYGVSKGQDTLINK
;
A
#
# COMPACT_ATOMS: atom_id res chain seq x y z
N MET A 1 -78.92 -43.28 10.35
CA MET A 1 -78.05 -42.87 11.48
C MET A 1 -77.09 -41.79 10.98
N ASN A 2 -76.98 -40.70 11.74
CA ASN A 2 -76.09 -39.53 11.62
C ASN A 2 -76.29 -38.54 10.46
N LYS A 3 -77.21 -37.59 10.73
CA LYS A 3 -77.16 -36.18 10.29
C LYS A 3 -76.10 -35.42 11.11
N LYS A 4 -75.50 -34.36 10.56
CA LYS A 4 -75.54 -32.94 11.05
C LYS A 4 -74.32 -32.17 10.51
N ILE A 5 -74.51 -31.19 9.61
CA ILE A 5 -74.83 -29.76 9.80
C ILE A 5 -73.55 -28.89 9.86
N TYR A 6 -73.45 -28.03 8.84
CA TYR A 6 -72.55 -26.88 8.71
C TYR A 6 -72.83 -25.83 9.80
N TRP A 7 -71.78 -25.22 10.33
CA TRP A 7 -71.82 -23.89 10.92
C TRP A 7 -70.71 -23.03 10.32
N ALA A 8 -71.13 -22.01 9.58
CA ALA A 8 -70.34 -20.86 9.24
C ALA A 8 -70.24 -19.95 10.47
N VAL A 9 -69.06 -19.40 10.74
CA VAL A 9 -68.91 -18.22 11.60
C VAL A 9 -68.15 -17.17 10.81
N ILE A 10 -68.88 -16.11 10.49
CA ILE A 10 -68.41 -14.83 9.97
C ILE A 10 -67.93 -14.02 11.19
N ILE A 11 -66.70 -13.52 11.14
CA ILE A 11 -66.28 -12.36 11.93
C ILE A 11 -65.62 -11.37 10.95
N MET A 12 -66.40 -10.39 10.53
CA MET A 12 -65.88 -9.04 10.28
C MET A 12 -65.64 -8.38 11.64
N ILE A 13 -64.61 -7.55 11.77
CA ILE A 13 -64.72 -6.16 12.25
C ILE A 13 -63.36 -5.43 12.22
N SER A 14 -63.38 -4.33 11.45
CA SER A 14 -62.69 -3.04 11.56
C SER A 14 -61.16 -2.92 11.73
N THR A 15 -60.60 -2.29 10.71
CA THR A 15 -59.54 -1.27 10.67
C THR A 15 -59.23 -0.52 11.97
N LEU A 16 -57.92 -0.40 12.28
CA LEU A 16 -57.32 0.81 12.84
C LEU A 16 -56.02 1.09 12.09
N ALA A 17 -56.00 2.23 11.40
CA ALA A 17 -54.79 2.85 10.90
C ALA A 17 -53.99 3.40 12.10
N ASN A 18 -52.69 3.12 12.15
CA ASN A 18 -51.74 3.97 12.86
C ASN A 18 -50.66 4.39 11.86
N SER A 19 -50.81 5.62 11.38
CA SER A 19 -49.74 6.44 10.84
C SER A 19 -48.76 6.76 11.97
N ALA A 20 -47.48 6.48 11.78
CA ALA A 20 -46.41 7.07 12.59
C ALA A 20 -45.23 7.44 11.68
N THR A 21 -45.32 8.68 11.19
CA THR A 21 -44.24 9.68 11.10
C THR A 21 -42.82 9.22 10.82
N ALA A 22 -42.31 9.65 9.66
CA ALA A 22 -40.89 9.91 9.45
C ALA A 22 -40.39 11.02 10.39
N THR A 23 -39.18 10.84 10.91
CA THR A 23 -38.34 11.95 11.40
C THR A 23 -36.88 11.67 11.00
N PRO A 24 -36.25 12.56 10.22
CA PRO A 24 -34.79 12.65 10.10
C PRO A 24 -34.21 13.61 11.16
N LEU A 25 -32.89 13.86 11.12
CA LEU A 25 -32.11 14.83 11.93
C LEU A 25 -31.69 14.28 13.33
N THR A 26 -30.45 14.41 13.86
CA THR A 26 -29.30 15.28 13.55
C THR A 26 -28.02 14.79 14.26
N LYS A 27 -26.88 14.93 13.58
CA LYS A 27 -25.50 15.27 13.98
C LYS A 27 -25.05 15.20 15.46
N HIS A 28 -23.91 14.54 15.66
CA HIS A 28 -22.75 15.01 16.45
C HIS A 28 -21.51 14.55 15.63
N LEU A 29 -20.72 15.36 14.93
CA LEU A 29 -20.04 16.63 15.23
C LEU A 29 -19.04 16.50 16.39
N VAL A 30 -18.10 15.55 16.24
CA VAL A 30 -16.76 15.56 16.88
C VAL A 30 -15.78 14.93 15.89
N LEU A 31 -15.33 15.68 14.88
CA LEU A 31 -14.22 15.23 14.00
C LEU A 31 -13.41 16.40 13.41
N THR A 32 -13.76 17.64 13.73
CA THR A 32 -13.08 18.85 13.25
C THR A 32 -12.16 19.50 14.29
N GLN A 33 -12.06 18.96 15.51
CA GLN A 33 -11.23 19.57 16.56
C GLN A 33 -9.83 18.93 16.70
N GLU A 34 -9.62 17.68 16.28
CA GLU A 34 -8.29 17.06 16.27
C GLU A 34 -7.42 17.47 15.06
N LYS A 35 -8.03 17.79 13.91
CA LYS A 35 -7.27 18.25 12.73
C LYS A 35 -6.60 19.62 12.93
N LYS A 36 -7.11 20.46 13.84
CA LYS A 36 -6.52 21.78 14.12
C LYS A 36 -5.29 21.70 15.04
N SER A 37 -5.21 20.65 15.87
CA SER A 37 -4.08 20.37 16.76
C SER A 37 -2.83 19.94 15.99
N LEU A 38 -3.00 19.10 14.96
CA LEU A 38 -1.90 18.62 14.10
C LEU A 38 -1.28 19.71 13.22
N VAL A 39 -2.04 20.74 12.85
CA VAL A 39 -1.52 21.87 12.06
C VAL A 39 -0.75 22.87 12.93
N GLN A 40 -1.10 23.02 14.21
CA GLN A 40 -0.37 23.88 15.14
C GLN A 40 0.97 23.28 15.60
N SER A 41 1.12 21.96 15.61
CA SER A 41 2.40 21.31 15.91
C SER A 41 3.41 21.38 14.74
N LEU A 42 2.93 21.60 13.51
CA LEU A 42 3.79 21.76 12.33
C LEU A 42 4.45 23.15 12.25
N GLU A 43 3.84 24.19 12.79
CA GLU A 43 4.43 25.55 12.81
C GLU A 43 5.53 25.73 13.88
N GLN A 44 5.55 24.90 14.94
CA GLN A 44 6.57 24.99 16.00
C GLN A 44 7.88 24.27 15.66
N VAL A 45 7.88 23.32 14.73
CA VAL A 45 9.10 22.59 14.34
C VAL A 45 9.88 23.34 13.25
N ALA A 46 9.21 24.19 12.45
CA ALA A 46 9.85 24.97 11.39
C ALA A 46 10.67 26.19 11.88
N MET A 47 10.63 26.52 13.18
CA MET A 47 11.27 27.71 13.76
C MET A 47 12.65 27.46 14.40
N ILE A 48 13.22 26.24 14.33
CA ILE A 48 14.45 25.88 15.08
C ILE A 48 15.71 25.73 14.22
N THR A 49 15.66 25.90 12.89
CA THR A 49 16.89 25.83 12.05
C THR A 49 17.15 27.12 11.29
N GLY A 50 17.49 28.17 12.05
CA GLY A 50 18.05 29.41 11.53
C GLY A 50 19.53 29.27 11.18
N SER A 51 19.83 29.47 9.90
CA SER A 51 20.88 30.32 9.32
C SER A 51 22.32 30.28 9.90
N THR A 52 23.29 29.96 9.05
CA THR A 52 24.58 30.69 9.01
C THR A 52 25.07 30.82 7.58
N TYR A 53 24.92 32.03 7.04
CA TYR A 53 25.66 32.55 5.90
C TYR A 53 27.04 32.98 6.39
N ILE A 54 28.10 32.63 5.66
CA ILE A 54 29.41 33.29 5.77
C ILE A 54 29.77 33.82 4.39
N ASN A 55 29.72 35.14 4.26
CA ASN A 55 30.40 35.91 3.22
C ASN A 55 31.88 36.01 3.58
N ASN A 56 32.77 35.99 2.59
CA ASN A 56 34.01 36.75 2.60
C ASN A 56 34.43 37.04 1.16
N ASP A 57 34.29 38.31 0.78
CA ASP A 57 35.02 38.94 -0.33
C ASP A 57 36.52 38.97 -0.02
N ILE A 58 37.38 38.80 -1.03
CA ILE A 58 38.60 39.62 -1.20
C ILE A 58 39.22 39.46 -2.61
N SER A 59 39.19 40.59 -3.33
CA SER A 59 40.09 41.18 -4.33
C SER A 59 40.81 40.36 -5.44
N THR A 60 40.49 40.79 -6.66
CA THR A 60 41.33 41.03 -7.86
C THR A 60 42.86 41.07 -7.72
N TYR A 61 43.56 40.34 -8.60
CA TYR A 61 44.76 40.78 -9.36
C TYR A 61 44.83 40.07 -10.72
N THR A 62 45.35 40.79 -11.71
CA THR A 62 45.35 40.56 -13.14
C THR A 62 46.55 39.73 -13.65
N GLU A 63 46.36 39.16 -14.85
CA GLU A 63 47.36 38.81 -15.88
C GLU A 63 48.42 37.72 -15.59
N GLU A 64 48.39 36.63 -16.36
CA GLU A 64 49.28 36.42 -17.52
C GLU A 64 49.15 34.97 -18.05
N ASN A 65 48.97 34.84 -19.37
CA ASN A 65 49.18 33.58 -20.08
C ASN A 65 50.68 33.28 -20.15
N PRO A 66 51.10 32.02 -19.98
CA PRO A 66 51.79 31.42 -21.12
C PRO A 66 51.38 29.98 -21.40
N LYS A 67 51.21 29.77 -22.71
CA LYS A 67 51.10 28.51 -23.43
C LYS A 67 52.34 27.64 -23.19
N LEU A 68 52.19 26.45 -22.59
CA LEU A 68 53.19 25.38 -22.66
C LEU A 68 52.55 23.99 -22.51
N GLU A 69 52.51 23.30 -23.65
CA GLU A 69 52.81 21.87 -23.87
C GLU A 69 52.06 20.79 -23.08
N ALA A 70 51.29 20.02 -23.85
CA ALA A 70 50.68 18.76 -23.46
C ALA A 70 51.73 17.76 -22.93
N LYS A 71 51.60 17.39 -21.65
CA LYS A 71 52.09 16.12 -21.12
C LYS A 71 50.94 15.34 -20.54
N SER A 72 50.68 14.18 -21.15
CA SER A 72 49.80 13.12 -20.66
C SER A 72 50.16 12.74 -19.22
N GLN A 73 49.45 13.32 -18.26
CA GLN A 73 49.47 12.85 -16.88
C GLN A 73 48.57 11.62 -16.81
N LYS A 74 49.18 10.44 -16.71
CA LYS A 74 48.46 9.19 -16.42
C LYS A 74 47.75 9.37 -15.08
N ALA A 75 46.42 9.33 -15.11
CA ALA A 75 45.58 9.37 -13.92
C ALA A 75 46.09 8.35 -12.88
N THR A 76 46.17 8.78 -11.63
CA THR A 76 46.61 7.92 -10.52
C THR A 76 45.68 6.71 -10.41
N PRO A 77 46.16 5.56 -9.88
CA PRO A 77 45.30 4.41 -9.61
C PRO A 77 44.06 4.80 -8.81
N LEU A 78 44.19 5.76 -7.89
CA LEU A 78 43.08 6.29 -7.11
C LEU A 78 42.07 7.09 -7.95
N ALA A 79 42.53 7.96 -8.86
CA ALA A 79 41.64 8.66 -9.79
C ALA A 79 40.95 7.70 -10.78
N ARG A 80 41.63 6.62 -11.18
CA ARG A 80 41.04 5.56 -12.00
C ARG A 80 39.98 4.75 -11.25
N VAL A 81 40.20 4.44 -9.97
CA VAL A 81 39.22 3.78 -9.10
C VAL A 81 38.01 4.69 -8.85
N LEU A 82 38.24 5.98 -8.62
CA LEU A 82 37.15 6.96 -8.43
C LEU A 82 36.33 7.17 -9.71
N ALA A 83 36.97 7.21 -10.88
CA ALA A 83 36.27 7.30 -12.16
C ALA A 83 35.48 6.02 -12.50
N GLN A 84 35.94 4.84 -12.06
CA GLN A 84 35.20 3.59 -12.18
C GLN A 84 34.03 3.49 -11.20
N SER A 85 34.11 4.17 -10.05
CA SER A 85 32.98 4.30 -9.09
C SER A 85 31.96 5.37 -9.47
N ALA A 86 32.30 6.25 -10.41
CA ALA A 86 31.45 7.35 -10.88
C ALA A 86 30.61 6.97 -12.11
N ASN A 87 30.40 5.66 -12.36
CA ASN A 87 29.35 5.26 -13.27
C ASN A 87 28.03 5.62 -12.60
N PRO A 88 27.23 6.57 -13.12
CA PRO A 88 25.85 6.67 -12.66
C PRO A 88 25.23 5.30 -12.92
N LEU A 89 24.63 4.73 -11.89
CA LEU A 89 23.75 3.56 -12.01
C LEU A 89 22.81 3.85 -13.17
N SER A 90 23.09 3.24 -14.33
CA SER A 90 22.21 3.26 -15.47
C SER A 90 20.87 2.73 -14.97
N ALA A 91 19.83 3.53 -15.14
CA ALA A 91 18.45 3.24 -14.77
C ALA A 91 17.84 2.16 -15.67
N ASP A 92 18.54 1.04 -15.85
CA ASP A 92 18.10 -0.09 -16.64
C ASP A 92 17.91 -1.31 -15.73
N SER A 93 16.68 -1.83 -15.83
CA SER A 93 16.12 -3.09 -15.33
C SER A 93 15.94 -3.29 -13.82
N PHE A 94 15.08 -2.48 -13.17
CA PHE A 94 14.35 -2.95 -11.97
C PHE A 94 13.06 -3.74 -12.34
N ASN A 95 13.00 -4.25 -13.59
CA ASN A 95 11.83 -4.92 -14.17
C ASN A 95 11.98 -6.45 -14.23
N GLU A 96 12.94 -7.03 -13.49
CA GLU A 96 13.05 -8.48 -13.39
C GLU A 96 12.16 -9.04 -12.30
N ASP A 97 11.45 -10.11 -12.64
CA ASP A 97 10.60 -10.87 -11.72
C ASP A 97 11.40 -11.36 -10.50
N LYS A 98 11.01 -10.94 -9.30
CA LYS A 98 11.67 -11.35 -8.05
C LYS A 98 10.89 -12.46 -7.36
N THR A 99 11.50 -13.63 -7.21
CA THR A 99 10.90 -14.76 -6.50
C THR A 99 11.21 -14.73 -5.01
N LEU A 100 10.19 -14.88 -4.17
CA LEU A 100 10.25 -14.96 -2.71
C LEU A 100 9.61 -16.27 -2.23
N SER A 101 10.11 -16.81 -1.11
CA SER A 101 9.43 -17.85 -0.33
C SER A 101 8.97 -17.23 0.98
N LEU A 102 7.65 -17.13 1.19
CA LEU A 102 7.08 -16.44 2.34
C LEU A 102 6.51 -17.44 3.34
N GLU A 103 6.80 -17.26 4.62
CA GLU A 103 6.19 -18.02 5.71
C GLU A 103 4.70 -17.65 5.84
N ILE A 104 3.85 -18.67 5.88
CA ILE A 104 2.42 -18.51 6.12
C ILE A 104 2.20 -18.35 7.61
N SER A 105 1.66 -17.20 8.01
CA SER A 105 1.36 -16.91 9.41
C SER A 105 -0.02 -16.27 9.56
N GLU A 106 -0.56 -16.36 10.77
CA GLU A 106 -1.72 -15.58 11.16
C GLU A 106 -1.32 -14.13 11.41
N LEU A 107 -1.99 -13.23 10.72
CA LEU A 107 -1.85 -11.78 10.83
C LEU A 107 -3.16 -11.19 11.36
N ARG A 108 -3.11 -9.94 11.84
CA ARG A 108 -4.28 -9.25 12.39
C ARG A 108 -4.43 -7.88 11.77
N ASP A 109 -5.64 -7.53 11.37
CA ASP A 109 -5.95 -6.18 10.89
C ASP A 109 -6.12 -5.21 12.07
N ASN A 110 -6.36 -3.93 11.76
CA ASN A 110 -6.58 -2.90 12.78
C ASN A 110 -7.86 -3.06 13.60
N SER A 111 -8.78 -3.93 13.16
CA SER A 111 -9.99 -4.29 13.92
C SER A 111 -9.76 -5.55 14.78
N GLY A 112 -8.56 -6.15 14.71
CA GLY A 112 -8.21 -7.38 15.42
C GLY A 112 -8.65 -8.66 14.72
N LEU A 113 -9.23 -8.58 13.52
CA LEU A 113 -9.64 -9.76 12.76
C LEU A 113 -8.41 -10.49 12.23
N VAL A 114 -8.45 -11.82 12.34
CA VAL A 114 -7.35 -12.70 11.92
C VAL A 114 -7.48 -13.03 10.44
N TYR A 115 -6.34 -13.08 9.77
CA TYR A 115 -6.22 -13.48 8.37
C TYR A 115 -4.90 -14.23 8.14
N LEU A 116 -4.73 -14.87 6.98
CA LEU A 116 -3.51 -15.57 6.63
C LEU A 116 -2.73 -14.81 5.57
N GLY A 117 -1.41 -14.71 5.76
CA GLY A 117 -0.54 -14.06 4.79
C GLY A 117 0.93 -14.34 5.06
N GLY A 118 1.77 -13.77 4.20
CA GLY A 118 3.22 -13.78 4.35
C GLY A 118 3.76 -12.37 4.45
N LYS A 119 4.61 -12.11 5.45
CA LYS A 119 5.29 -10.82 5.60
C LYS A 119 6.38 -10.69 4.54
N VAL A 120 6.52 -9.49 3.99
CA VAL A 120 7.56 -9.16 3.01
C VAL A 120 8.52 -8.17 3.63
N SER A 121 9.82 -8.41 3.47
CA SER A 121 10.83 -7.55 4.09
C SER A 121 10.93 -6.20 3.36
N LEU A 122 11.29 -5.15 4.09
CA LEU A 122 11.56 -3.84 3.49
C LEU A 122 12.71 -3.92 2.46
N ALA A 123 13.73 -4.74 2.73
CA ALA A 123 14.84 -4.96 1.81
C ALA A 123 14.35 -5.50 0.47
N ASP A 124 13.37 -6.40 0.49
CA ASP A 124 12.79 -6.95 -0.73
C ASP A 124 11.99 -5.96 -1.55
N LEU A 125 11.48 -4.90 -0.89
CA LEU A 125 10.63 -3.88 -1.48
C LEU A 125 11.35 -2.59 -1.83
N SER A 126 12.61 -2.43 -1.41
CA SER A 126 13.38 -1.19 -1.48
C SER A 126 13.30 -0.49 -2.84
N GLY A 127 13.61 -1.17 -3.95
CA GLY A 127 13.54 -0.52 -5.26
C GLY A 127 12.12 -0.26 -5.76
N TYR A 128 11.10 -1.02 -5.34
CA TYR A 128 9.71 -0.67 -5.64
C TYR A 128 9.25 0.57 -4.86
N LEU A 129 9.76 0.75 -3.64
CA LEU A 129 9.51 1.96 -2.86
C LEU A 129 10.20 3.19 -3.47
N GLU A 130 11.40 3.04 -4.03
CA GLU A 130 12.05 4.10 -4.81
C GLU A 130 11.29 4.42 -6.11
N GLN A 131 10.76 3.41 -6.81
CA GLN A 131 9.87 3.63 -7.95
C GLN A 131 8.61 4.40 -7.55
N LEU A 132 7.95 3.99 -6.45
CA LEU A 132 6.79 4.69 -5.93
C LEU A 132 7.12 6.14 -5.57
N LYS A 133 8.25 6.35 -4.91
CA LYS A 133 8.73 7.68 -4.52
C LYS A 133 9.01 8.56 -5.73
N THR A 134 9.59 7.98 -6.78
CA THR A 134 9.82 8.66 -8.06
C THR A 134 8.50 9.03 -8.74
N ALA A 135 7.51 8.13 -8.72
CA ALA A 135 6.20 8.36 -9.33
C ALA A 135 5.37 9.45 -8.62
N LEU A 136 5.46 9.51 -7.28
CA LEU A 136 4.65 10.43 -6.48
C LEU A 136 5.36 11.76 -6.15
N GLY A 137 6.69 11.77 -6.10
CA GLY A 137 7.45 12.84 -5.44
C GLY A 137 7.47 12.70 -3.91
N GLU A 138 8.36 13.43 -3.26
CA GLU A 138 8.66 13.30 -1.81
C GLU A 138 7.44 13.48 -0.90
N GLU A 139 6.66 14.55 -1.13
CA GLU A 139 5.55 14.93 -0.25
C GLU A 139 4.41 13.90 -0.35
N GLN A 140 3.98 13.57 -1.56
CA GLN A 140 2.89 12.62 -1.78
C GLN A 140 3.33 11.20 -1.39
N TYR A 141 4.58 10.82 -1.62
CA TYR A 141 5.12 9.56 -1.14
C TYR A 141 4.97 9.43 0.38
N ALA A 142 5.36 10.45 1.15
CA ALA A 142 5.23 10.43 2.61
C ALA A 142 3.78 10.25 3.06
N ILE A 143 2.83 10.95 2.42
CA ILE A 143 1.40 10.83 2.71
C ILE A 143 0.92 9.39 2.41
N TYR A 144 1.17 8.88 1.21
CA TYR A 144 0.69 7.54 0.81
C TYR A 144 1.26 6.44 1.69
N ARG A 145 2.54 6.55 2.07
CA ARG A 145 3.20 5.65 3.02
C ARG A 145 2.57 5.72 4.40
N GLN A 146 2.21 6.91 4.89
CA GLN A 146 1.57 7.09 6.19
C GLN A 146 0.22 6.37 6.26
N TYR A 147 -0.61 6.50 5.22
CA TYR A 147 -1.90 5.83 5.14
C TYR A 147 -1.76 4.30 5.12
N GLN A 148 -0.81 3.77 4.34
CA GLN A 148 -0.51 2.34 4.36
C GLN A 148 0.01 1.88 5.72
N ALA A 149 0.97 2.60 6.30
CA ALA A 149 1.57 2.24 7.57
C ALA A 149 0.54 2.26 8.71
N ALA A 150 -0.40 3.21 8.70
CA ALA A 150 -1.50 3.26 9.65
C ALA A 150 -2.43 2.05 9.51
N ARG A 151 -2.75 1.64 8.27
CA ARG A 151 -3.67 0.51 7.99
C ARG A 151 -3.05 -0.87 8.23
N ASP A 152 -1.76 -1.03 7.91
CA ASP A 152 -1.03 -2.31 7.92
C ASP A 152 -0.01 -2.42 9.07
N GLN A 153 -0.12 -1.56 10.08
CA GLN A 153 0.72 -1.59 11.29
C GLN A 153 2.22 -1.51 10.97
N GLN A 154 2.59 -0.63 10.03
CA GLN A 154 3.96 -0.42 9.55
C GLN A 154 4.61 -1.65 8.89
N THR A 155 3.83 -2.69 8.57
CA THR A 155 4.33 -3.90 7.92
C THR A 155 3.94 -3.97 6.45
N PHE A 156 4.67 -4.79 5.70
CA PHE A 156 4.29 -5.19 4.36
C PHE A 156 3.97 -6.68 4.36
N HIS A 157 2.91 -7.05 3.66
CA HIS A 157 2.48 -8.43 3.59
C HIS A 157 1.73 -8.70 2.29
N ILE A 158 1.64 -9.97 1.95
CA ILE A 158 0.71 -10.49 0.95
C ILE A 158 -0.37 -11.26 1.68
N THR A 159 -1.61 -10.85 1.49
CA THR A 159 -2.77 -11.58 2.00
C THR A 159 -2.97 -12.85 1.18
N LEU A 160 -2.97 -14.01 1.83
CA LEU A 160 -3.31 -15.31 1.22
C LEU A 160 -4.81 -15.60 1.37
N VAL A 161 -5.34 -15.37 2.56
CA VAL A 161 -6.77 -15.46 2.92
C VAL A 161 -7.13 -14.19 3.66
N ASN A 162 -8.16 -13.46 3.22
CA ASN A 162 -8.56 -12.20 3.86
C ASN A 162 -9.34 -12.42 5.17
N PRO A 163 -9.55 -11.39 6.00
CA PRO A 163 -10.23 -11.54 7.29
C PRO A 163 -11.64 -12.17 7.21
N TYR A 164 -12.41 -11.82 6.18
CA TYR A 164 -13.78 -12.34 6.00
C TYR A 164 -13.77 -13.80 5.49
N GLU A 165 -12.87 -14.13 4.57
CA GLU A 165 -12.65 -15.50 4.13
C GLU A 165 -12.20 -16.39 5.30
N TYR A 166 -11.28 -15.89 6.12
CA TYR A 166 -10.74 -16.64 7.27
C TYR A 166 -11.81 -17.00 8.31
N GLN A 167 -12.90 -16.24 8.41
CA GLN A 167 -14.04 -16.58 9.27
C GLN A 167 -14.88 -17.74 8.75
N THR A 168 -14.84 -18.01 7.44
CA THR A 168 -15.72 -18.97 6.77
C THR A 168 -15.02 -20.28 6.42
N ILE A 169 -13.69 -20.29 6.33
CA ILE A 169 -12.92 -21.51 6.07
C ILE A 169 -13.01 -22.52 7.22
N ASN A 170 -12.99 -23.80 6.88
CA ASN A 170 -12.94 -24.87 7.87
C ASN A 170 -11.52 -25.05 8.43
N LYS A 171 -11.26 -24.44 9.59
CA LYS A 171 -9.94 -24.48 10.25
C LYS A 171 -9.48 -25.88 10.65
N ALA A 172 -10.41 -26.82 10.88
CA ALA A 172 -10.05 -28.19 11.24
C ALA A 172 -9.42 -28.98 10.06
N GLN A 173 -9.59 -28.49 8.84
CA GLN A 173 -9.01 -29.08 7.62
C GLN A 173 -7.79 -28.30 7.12
N LEU A 174 -7.33 -27.30 7.87
CA LEU A 174 -6.27 -26.39 7.49
C LEU A 174 -4.88 -27.06 7.58
N LYS A 175 -4.54 -27.87 6.59
CA LYS A 175 -3.19 -28.40 6.39
C LYS A 175 -2.46 -27.51 5.39
N LEU A 176 -1.92 -26.40 5.88
CA LEU A 176 -1.15 -25.48 5.05
C LEU A 176 0.32 -25.90 5.04
N PRO A 177 1.03 -25.70 3.92
CA PRO A 177 2.48 -25.71 3.95
C PRO A 177 2.98 -24.58 4.86
N GLU A 178 4.22 -24.71 5.34
CA GLU A 178 4.84 -23.63 6.14
C GLU A 178 5.10 -22.37 5.31
N GLN A 179 5.33 -22.53 4.00
CA GLN A 179 5.68 -21.45 3.09
C GLN A 179 4.95 -21.56 1.76
N PHE A 180 4.86 -20.44 1.04
CA PHE A 180 4.36 -20.38 -0.32
C PHE A 180 5.24 -19.46 -1.18
N ARG A 181 5.43 -19.84 -2.44
CA ARG A 181 6.25 -19.08 -3.38
C ARG A 181 5.47 -17.94 -4.00
N VAL A 182 6.09 -16.76 -4.06
CA VAL A 182 5.54 -15.56 -4.69
C VAL A 182 6.53 -15.01 -5.70
N ILE A 183 6.05 -14.55 -6.84
CA ILE A 183 6.83 -13.80 -7.82
C ILE A 183 6.32 -12.36 -7.82
N LEU A 184 7.20 -11.41 -7.54
CA LEU A 184 6.93 -9.97 -7.64
C LEU A 184 7.28 -9.49 -9.05
N HIS A 185 6.37 -8.78 -9.70
CA HIS A 185 6.50 -8.43 -11.13
C HIS A 185 6.88 -6.97 -11.36
N GLY A 186 6.35 -6.03 -10.57
CA GLY A 186 6.46 -4.62 -10.88
C GLY A 186 5.53 -3.74 -10.06
N LEU A 187 5.73 -2.42 -10.16
CA LEU A 187 4.82 -1.44 -9.58
C LEU A 187 3.52 -1.40 -10.37
N GLY A 188 2.41 -1.66 -9.68
CA GLY A 188 1.06 -1.50 -10.17
C GLY A 188 0.36 -0.30 -9.56
N HIS A 189 -0.60 0.24 -10.29
CA HIS A 189 -1.44 1.36 -9.87
C HIS A 189 -2.89 1.13 -10.28
N VAL A 190 -3.79 1.54 -9.39
CA VAL A 190 -5.21 1.69 -9.72
C VAL A 190 -5.71 3.01 -9.16
N GLU A 191 -6.60 3.62 -9.92
CA GLU A 191 -7.31 4.84 -9.59
C GLU A 191 -8.81 4.60 -9.71
N ASN A 192 -9.57 5.11 -8.74
CA ASN A 192 -11.02 5.09 -8.77
C ASN A 192 -11.54 6.33 -8.03
N ASP A 193 -12.20 7.23 -8.77
CA ASP A 193 -12.56 8.57 -8.30
C ASP A 193 -11.34 9.31 -7.71
N GLU A 194 -11.43 9.80 -6.48
CA GLU A 194 -10.35 10.50 -5.78
C GLU A 194 -9.36 9.53 -5.09
N LYS A 195 -9.55 8.22 -5.24
CA LYS A 195 -8.73 7.20 -4.59
C LYS A 195 -7.64 6.71 -5.52
N ASN A 196 -6.45 6.54 -4.96
CA ASN A 196 -5.28 6.05 -5.65
C ASN A 196 -4.61 4.98 -4.78
N SER A 197 -4.23 3.86 -5.39
CA SER A 197 -3.55 2.77 -4.69
C SER A 197 -2.39 2.24 -5.54
N TYR A 198 -1.22 2.19 -4.90
CA TYR A 198 0.01 1.69 -5.46
C TYR A 198 0.45 0.43 -4.71
N PHE A 199 0.88 -0.56 -5.46
CA PHE A 199 1.20 -1.88 -4.93
C PHE A 199 2.21 -2.58 -5.83
N VAL A 200 2.92 -3.57 -5.29
CA VAL A 200 3.70 -4.49 -6.12
C VAL A 200 2.76 -5.58 -6.60
N VAL A 201 2.61 -5.73 -7.92
CA VAL A 201 1.86 -6.83 -8.53
C VAL A 201 2.62 -8.13 -8.25
N ALA A 202 1.91 -9.16 -7.81
CA ALA A 202 2.50 -10.44 -7.50
C ALA A 202 1.67 -11.61 -8.07
N SER A 203 2.35 -12.71 -8.38
CA SER A 203 1.71 -13.99 -8.70
C SER A 203 2.20 -15.08 -7.75
N SER A 204 1.35 -16.09 -7.53
CA SER A 204 1.69 -17.23 -6.69
C SER A 204 0.85 -18.43 -7.08
N ALA A 205 1.43 -19.37 -7.83
CA ALA A 205 0.78 -20.64 -8.16
C ALA A 205 0.43 -21.43 -6.89
N ASP A 206 1.39 -21.50 -5.95
CA ASP A 206 1.20 -22.12 -4.63
C ASP A 206 0.05 -21.47 -3.86
N GLY A 207 -0.01 -20.14 -3.84
CA GLY A 207 -1.07 -19.38 -3.19
C GLY A 207 -2.45 -19.65 -3.81
N GLN A 208 -2.56 -19.72 -5.15
CA GLN A 208 -3.82 -20.09 -5.79
C GLN A 208 -4.22 -21.54 -5.46
N PHE A 209 -3.26 -22.47 -5.46
CA PHE A 209 -3.51 -23.87 -5.11
C PHE A 209 -4.02 -24.01 -3.67
N ILE A 210 -3.40 -23.29 -2.72
CA ILE A 210 -3.86 -23.25 -1.33
C ILE A 210 -5.29 -22.70 -1.26
N ARG A 211 -5.59 -21.60 -1.95
CA ARG A 211 -6.94 -21.02 -1.98
C ARG A 211 -7.97 -22.00 -2.55
N GLN A 212 -7.63 -22.74 -3.60
CA GLN A 212 -8.51 -23.77 -4.17
C GLN A 212 -8.80 -24.90 -3.18
N ASN A 213 -7.79 -25.38 -2.45
CA ASN A 213 -7.98 -26.40 -1.40
C ASN A 213 -8.86 -25.91 -0.25
N LEU A 214 -8.89 -24.60 -0.02
CA LEU A 214 -9.77 -23.94 0.95
C LEU A 214 -11.15 -23.56 0.36
N LEU A 215 -11.44 -23.96 -0.88
CA LEU A 215 -12.66 -23.62 -1.62
C LEU A 215 -12.87 -22.10 -1.80
N LEU A 216 -11.77 -21.33 -1.79
CA LEU A 216 -11.77 -19.90 -2.03
C LEU A 216 -11.56 -19.60 -3.51
N LYS A 217 -12.10 -18.48 -3.97
CA LYS A 217 -11.92 -18.01 -5.35
C LYS A 217 -10.47 -17.64 -5.61
N ASN A 218 -10.02 -17.71 -6.87
CA ASN A 218 -8.76 -17.09 -7.26
C ASN A 218 -8.79 -15.58 -6.97
N LYS A 219 -7.63 -15.00 -6.69
CA LYS A 219 -7.50 -13.54 -6.49
C LYS A 219 -6.16 -13.03 -7.00
N ASP A 220 -6.07 -11.73 -7.18
CA ASP A 220 -4.78 -11.08 -7.43
C ASP A 220 -3.96 -11.01 -6.13
N PHE A 221 -2.69 -11.38 -6.23
CA PHE A 221 -1.73 -11.17 -5.15
C PHE A 221 -1.01 -9.86 -5.38
N HIS A 222 -0.78 -9.13 -4.30
CA HIS A 222 -0.08 -7.87 -4.34
C HIS A 222 0.46 -7.52 -2.95
N VAL A 223 1.47 -6.66 -2.91
CA VAL A 223 1.96 -6.00 -1.69
C VAL A 223 1.54 -4.55 -1.75
N THR A 224 0.70 -4.08 -0.83
CA THR A 224 0.33 -2.65 -0.80
C THR A 224 1.55 -1.81 -0.43
N LEU A 225 1.88 -0.81 -1.26
CA LEU A 225 2.96 0.14 -0.98
C LEU A 225 2.46 1.52 -0.55
N GLY A 226 1.25 1.92 -0.91
CA GLY A 226 0.75 3.25 -0.55
C GLY A 226 -0.60 3.50 -1.16
N PHE A 227 -1.43 4.30 -0.50
CA PHE A 227 -2.71 4.72 -1.06
C PHE A 227 -3.15 6.04 -0.43
N PHE A 228 -4.07 6.71 -1.10
CA PHE A 228 -4.71 7.91 -0.59
C PHE A 228 -6.09 8.12 -1.24
N PRO A 229 -7.09 8.64 -0.51
CA PRO A 229 -7.17 8.68 0.96
C PRO A 229 -7.47 7.29 1.56
N ASP A 230 -7.99 6.36 0.76
CA ASP A 230 -8.27 4.98 1.17
C ASP A 230 -7.74 4.02 0.12
N ASP A 231 -7.52 2.76 0.52
CA ASP A 231 -7.25 1.71 -0.45
C ASP A 231 -8.51 1.40 -1.28
N ILE A 232 -8.28 0.87 -2.48
CA ILE A 232 -9.31 0.49 -3.44
C ILE A 232 -9.47 -1.02 -3.40
N TYR A 233 -10.71 -1.46 -3.14
CA TYR A 233 -11.12 -2.87 -3.12
C TYR A 233 -12.06 -3.16 -4.29
N GLY A 234 -12.19 -4.45 -4.65
CA GLY A 234 -13.15 -4.89 -5.67
C GLY A 234 -12.76 -4.62 -7.13
N VAL A 235 -11.54 -4.12 -7.36
CA VAL A 235 -10.94 -3.94 -8.69
C VAL A 235 -9.79 -4.91 -8.91
N SER A 236 -9.42 -5.14 -10.16
CA SER A 236 -8.21 -5.92 -10.51
C SER A 236 -6.98 -5.26 -9.89
N LYS A 237 -6.08 -6.08 -9.34
CA LYS A 237 -4.72 -5.69 -8.92
C LYS A 237 -3.69 -6.63 -9.55
N GLY A 238 -4.04 -7.20 -10.70
CA GLY A 238 -3.26 -8.16 -11.47
C GLY A 238 -2.25 -7.49 -12.40
N GLN A 239 -1.70 -8.29 -13.33
CA GLN A 239 -0.66 -7.84 -14.27
C GLN A 239 -1.12 -6.74 -15.23
N ASP A 240 -2.42 -6.60 -15.44
CA ASP A 240 -3.05 -5.52 -16.22
C ASP A 240 -2.87 -4.13 -15.59
N THR A 241 -2.45 -4.05 -14.33
CA THR A 241 -2.26 -2.78 -13.58
C THR A 241 -0.81 -2.28 -13.54
N LEU A 242 0.13 -2.99 -14.18
CA LEU A 242 1.55 -2.63 -14.17
C LEU A 242 1.81 -1.29 -14.90
N ILE A 243 2.57 -0.38 -14.27
CA ILE A 243 2.80 0.98 -14.79
C ILE A 243 3.89 1.01 -15.88
N ASN A 244 4.91 0.17 -15.78
CA ASN A 244 5.98 0.02 -16.78
C ASN A 244 6.46 -1.44 -16.78
N LYS A 245 6.62 -2.05 -17.96
CA LYS A 245 7.29 -3.36 -18.14
C LYS A 245 8.65 -3.14 -18.79
#